data_AF-A0A382CIH5-F1
#
_entry.id   AF-A0A382CIH5-F1
#
_cell.length_a   1.000
_cell.length_b   1.000
_cell.length_c   1.000
_cell.angle_alpha   90.00
_cell.angle_beta   90.00
_cell.angle_gamma   90.00
#
_symmetry.space_group_name_H-M   'P 1'
#
loop_
_entity.id
_entity.type
_entity.pdbx_description
1 polymer ?
#
loop_
_entity_poly.entity_id
_entity_poly.type
_entity_poly.pdbx_seq_one_letter_code
_entity_poly.pdbx_strand_id
1 'polypeptide(L)' 'IKVLDKCDDDMQPEDIQTNIYSVGKENGYKENLRDWFKLIYEVVFGDENGPRMGFFISFFGVNETKELIKDKLNNV' A
#
# COMPACT_ATOMS: atom_id res chain seq x y z
N ILE A 1 3.33 2.80 6.03
CA ILE A 1 2.36 2.88 7.17
C ILE A 1 1.92 4.32 7.45
N LYS A 2 2.81 5.26 7.79
CA LYS A 2 2.43 6.66 8.17
C LYS A 2 1.50 7.38 7.18
N VAL A 3 1.61 7.12 5.88
CA VAL A 3 0.72 7.74 4.87
C VAL A 3 -0.74 7.32 5.05
N LEU A 4 -0.97 6.09 5.52
CA LEU A 4 -2.32 5.56 5.75
C LEU A 4 -2.97 6.22 6.97
N ASP A 5 -2.22 6.91 7.84
CA ASP A 5 -2.79 7.71 8.92
C ASP A 5 -3.50 8.98 8.42
N LYS A 6 -3.30 9.32 7.15
CA LYS A 6 -4.01 10.38 6.44
C LYS A 6 -5.13 9.84 5.55
N CYS A 7 -5.38 8.53 5.59
CA CYS A 7 -6.43 7.88 4.83
C CYS A 7 -7.56 7.45 5.76
N ASP A 8 -8.78 7.47 5.26
CA ASP A 8 -9.97 6.89 5.89
C ASP A 8 -10.75 6.08 4.85
N ASP A 9 -11.74 5.32 5.32
CA ASP A 9 -12.51 4.38 4.48
C ASP A 9 -13.51 5.08 3.54
N ASP A 10 -13.76 6.38 3.74
CA ASP A 10 -14.64 7.20 2.89
C ASP A 10 -13.88 7.83 1.70
N MET A 11 -12.54 7.81 1.74
CA MET A 11 -11.71 8.29 0.64
C MET A 11 -11.91 7.48 -0.64
N GLN A 12 -11.84 8.16 -1.78
CA GLN A 12 -11.85 7.48 -3.07
C GLN A 12 -10.58 6.63 -3.23
N PRO A 13 -10.68 5.42 -3.80
CA PRO A 13 -9.53 4.54 -3.97
C PRO A 13 -8.42 5.16 -4.82
N GLU A 14 -8.74 6.07 -5.74
CA GLU A 14 -7.78 6.86 -6.52
C GLU A 14 -6.95 7.82 -5.66
N ASP A 15 -7.56 8.44 -4.65
CA ASP A 15 -6.88 9.36 -3.74
C ASP A 15 -5.92 8.58 -2.83
N ILE A 16 -6.38 7.45 -2.29
CA ILE A 16 -5.53 6.51 -1.53
C ILE A 16 -4.37 6.03 -2.41
N GLN A 17 -4.65 5.63 -3.65
CA GLN A 17 -3.63 5.19 -4.61
C GLN A 17 -2.60 6.29 -4.89
N THR A 18 -3.03 7.55 -4.99
CA THR A 18 -2.17 8.71 -5.23
C THR A 18 -1.25 8.97 -4.03
N ASN A 19 -1.79 8.90 -2.81
CA ASN A 19 -1.00 9.02 -1.58
C ASN A 19 0.11 7.95 -1.51
N ILE A 20 -0.25 6.70 -1.81
CA ILE A 20 0.70 5.58 -1.81
C ILE A 20 1.75 5.79 -2.90
N TYR A 21 1.34 6.13 -4.11
CA TYR A 21 2.27 6.41 -5.21
C TYR A 21 3.29 7.51 -4.88
N SER A 22 2.87 8.59 -4.21
CA SER A 22 3.78 9.64 -3.74
C SER A 22 4.84 9.11 -2.78
N VAL A 23 4.45 8.22 -1.86
CA VAL A 23 5.42 7.56 -0.95
C VAL A 23 6.44 6.75 -1.73
N GLY A 24 6.04 5.97 -2.73
CA GLY A 24 6.99 5.23 -3.56
C GLY A 24 8.01 6.15 -4.24
N LYS A 25 7.54 7.28 -4.78
CA LYS A 25 8.43 8.29 -5.40
C LYS A 25 9.43 8.88 -4.41
N GLU A 26 8.96 9.27 -3.23
CA GLU A 26 9.79 9.87 -2.17
C GLU A 26 10.81 8.88 -1.60
N ASN A 27 10.56 7.57 -1.72
CA ASN A 27 11.44 6.50 -1.23
C ASN A 27 12.33 5.90 -2.34
N GLY A 28 12.63 6.67 -3.39
CA GLY A 28 13.63 6.29 -4.40
C GLY A 28 13.10 5.49 -5.59
N TYR A 29 11.80 5.19 -5.65
CA TYR A 29 11.20 4.44 -6.76
C TYR A 29 10.59 5.33 -7.85
N LYS A 30 10.96 6.62 -7.91
CA LYS A 30 10.37 7.58 -8.85
C LYS A 30 10.35 7.10 -10.31
N GLU A 31 11.44 6.47 -10.75
CA GLU A 31 11.61 5.93 -12.11
C GLU A 31 11.11 4.49 -12.26
N ASN A 32 10.75 3.80 -11.16
CA ASN A 32 10.34 2.39 -11.17
C ASN A 32 9.32 2.05 -10.08
N LEU A 33 8.16 2.71 -10.13
CA LEU A 33 7.06 2.46 -9.19
C LEU A 33 6.45 1.07 -9.30
N ARG A 34 6.62 0.39 -10.44
CA ARG A 34 6.12 -0.97 -10.62
C ARG A 34 6.81 -1.93 -9.64
N ASP A 35 8.12 -1.86 -9.54
CA ASP A 35 8.89 -2.72 -8.63
C ASP A 35 8.57 -2.41 -7.16
N TRP A 36 8.23 -1.16 -6.85
CA TRP A 36 7.79 -0.81 -5.51
C TRP A 36 6.46 -1.48 -5.13
N PHE A 37 5.47 -1.48 -6.02
CA PHE A 37 4.21 -2.18 -5.77
C PHE A 37 4.42 -3.69 -5.72
N LYS A 38 5.23 -4.24 -6.63
CA LYS A 38 5.60 -5.66 -6.61
C LYS A 38 6.22 -6.05 -5.27
N LEU A 39 7.18 -5.28 -4.76
CA LEU A 39 7.80 -5.51 -3.46
C LEU A 39 6.78 -5.52 -2.31
N ILE A 40 5.83 -4.58 -2.30
CA ILE A 40 4.78 -4.57 -1.26
C ILE A 40 3.94 -5.84 -1.37
N TYR A 41 3.57 -6.26 -2.59
CA TYR A 41 2.79 -7.47 -2.79
C TYR A 41 3.56 -8.73 -2.34
N GLU A 42 4.84 -8.82 -2.67
CA GLU A 42 5.68 -9.96 -2.30
C GLU A 42 5.81 -10.07 -0.78
N VAL A 43 6.08 -8.96 -0.09
CA VAL A 43 6.29 -8.94 1.36
C VAL A 43 4.99 -9.16 2.13
N VAL A 44 3.89 -8.51 1.71
CA VAL A 44 2.64 -8.52 2.47
C VAL A 44 1.77 -9.73 2.14
N PHE A 45 1.76 -10.16 0.87
CA PHE A 45 0.84 -11.18 0.37
C PHE A 45 1.53 -12.45 -0.14
N GLY A 46 2.85 -12.41 -0.38
CA GLY A 46 3.58 -13.54 -0.97
C GLY A 46 3.30 -13.74 -2.45
N ASP A 47 2.77 -12.73 -3.13
CA ASP A 47 2.49 -12.74 -4.58
C ASP A 47 3.22 -11.57 -5.26
N GLU A 48 3.59 -11.73 -6.52
CA GLU A 48 4.23 -10.65 -7.29
C GLU A 48 3.23 -9.66 -7.88
N ASN A 49 1.95 -10.07 -8.00
CA ASN A 49 0.91 -9.27 -8.63
C ASN A 49 -0.31 -9.14 -7.72
N GLY A 50 -1.04 -8.05 -7.90
CA GLY A 50 -2.26 -7.80 -7.15
C GLY A 50 -3.11 -6.72 -7.79
N PRO A 51 -4.28 -6.42 -7.20
CA PRO A 51 -5.10 -5.29 -7.60
C PRO A 51 -4.35 -3.95 -7.43
N ARG A 52 -4.96 -2.84 -7.81
CA ARG A 52 -4.41 -1.53 -7.41
C ARG A 52 -4.49 -1.39 -5.89
N MET A 53 -3.38 -1.00 -5.25
CA MET A 53 -3.29 -0.94 -3.79
C MET A 53 -4.35 -0.03 -3.16
N GLY A 54 -4.65 1.12 -3.78
CA GLY A 54 -5.71 2.01 -3.27
C GLY A 54 -7.11 1.38 -3.31
N PHE A 55 -7.42 0.59 -4.34
CA PHE A 55 -8.67 -0.16 -4.44
C PHE A 55 -8.73 -1.30 -3.41
N PHE A 56 -7.62 -2.01 -3.24
CA PHE A 56 -7.51 -3.03 -2.21
C PHE A 56 -7.79 -2.44 -0.83
N ILE A 57 -7.15 -1.32 -0.49
CA ILE A 57 -7.32 -0.67 0.81
C ILE A 57 -8.74 -0.18 1.01
N SER A 58 -9.36 0.46 0.00
CA SER A 58 -10.74 0.92 0.09
C SER A 58 -11.73 -0.25 0.29
N PHE A 59 -11.45 -1.42 -0.28
CA PHE A 59 -12.27 -2.61 -0.10
C PHE A 59 -12.01 -3.36 1.22
N PHE A 60 -10.75 -3.47 1.61
CA PHE A 60 -10.31 -4.25 2.77
C PHE A 60 -10.39 -3.48 4.09
N GLY A 61 -10.29 -2.16 4.03
CA GLY A 61 -10.25 -1.24 5.16
C GLY A 61 -8.85 -0.69 5.42
N VAL A 62 -8.78 0.60 5.74
CA VAL A 62 -7.52 1.31 6.01
C VAL A 62 -6.84 0.77 7.28
N ASN A 63 -7.62 0.52 8.33
CA ASN A 63 -7.08 0.03 9.61
C ASN A 63 -6.60 -1.41 9.48
N GLU A 64 -7.40 -2.25 8.85
CA GLU A 64 -7.12 -3.66 8.56
C GLU A 64 -5.84 -3.78 7.72
N THR A 65 -5.67 -2.90 6.71
CA THR A 65 -4.43 -2.87 5.92
C THR A 65 -3.22 -2.47 6.77
N LYS A 66 -3.35 -1.49 7.69
CA LYS A 66 -2.25 -1.12 8.60
C LYS A 66 -1.86 -2.28 9.49
N GLU A 67 -2.83 -3.00 10.04
CA GLU A 67 -2.60 -4.15 10.90
C GLU A 67 -1.94 -5.30 10.12
N LEU A 68 -2.44 -5.62 8.93
CA LEU A 68 -1.86 -6.63 8.04
C LEU A 68 -0.38 -6.34 7.75
N ILE A 69 -0.04 -5.10 7.38
CA ILE A 69 1.35 -4.71 7.10
C ILE A 69 2.21 -4.84 8.36
N LYS A 70 1.72 -4.41 9.53
CA LYS A 70 2.45 -4.51 10.79
C LYS A 70 2.72 -5.97 11.17
N ASP A 71 1.71 -6.83 11.07
CA ASP A 71 1.85 -8.26 11.37
C ASP A 71 2.90 -8.91 10.47
N LYS A 72 2.85 -8.64 9.16
CA LYS A 72 3.85 -9.17 8.22
C LYS A 72 5.26 -8.70 8.51
N LEU A 73 5.46 -7.45 8.90
CA LEU A 73 6.79 -6.93 9.22
C LEU A 73 7.32 -7.39 10.58
N ASN A 74 6.45 -7.73 11.53
CA ASN A 74 6.86 -8.28 12.83
C ASN A 74 7.21 -9.78 12.76
N ASN A 75 6.72 -10.47 11.74
CA ASN A 75 6.93 -11.90 11.51
C ASN A 75 8.10 -12.19 10.54
N VAL A 76 8.93 -11.19 10.24
CA VAL A 76 10.18 -11.30 9.44
C VAL A 76 11.39 -11.22 10.35
#